data_AF-W7XGW2-F1
#
_entry.id   AF-W7XGW2-F1
#
_cell.length_a   1.000
_cell.length_b   1.000
_cell.length_c   1.000
_cell.angle_alpha   90.00
_cell.angle_beta   90.00
_cell.angle_gamma   90.00
#
_symmetry.space_group_name_H-M   'P 1'
#
loop_
_entity.id
_entity.type
_entity.pdbx_description
1 polymer ?
#
loop_
_entity_poly.entity_id
_entity_poly.type
_entity_poly.pdbx_seq_one_letter_code
_entity_poly.pdbx_strand_id
1 'polypeptide(L)'
;MELSDEQQTNTRTISKSIYSAYELVNKNYKDHDFTYISIDQTLFVTDYVFSNFEVDKKMQQTIIKQIKQMGKTKKKQLIKREDLKIYLSQICMGCRKRQQTVGIDDVVNHIGMDLVLEIENMWIQFKEQEIYFITKEKTIEIVKSIIQRYKIDYSKVSNIVEKNLNSLYKHVFVEDFISLITQIGKEHDLRQKKVKIQKQNCGCTIF
;
A
#
# COMPACT_ATOMS: atom_id res chain seq x y z
N MET A 1 23.60 7.50 -26.31
CA MET A 1 22.15 7.77 -26.48
C MET A 1 21.72 8.52 -25.24
N GLU A 2 21.49 9.82 -25.35
CA GLU A 2 21.04 10.64 -24.21
C GLU A 2 19.55 10.36 -23.95
N LEU A 3 19.19 10.10 -22.70
CA LEU A 3 17.80 9.95 -22.28
C LEU A 3 17.11 11.32 -22.38
N SER A 4 15.85 11.35 -22.84
CA SER A 4 15.08 12.60 -22.84
C SER A 4 14.88 13.12 -21.41
N ASP A 5 14.67 14.43 -21.23
CA ASP A 5 14.47 15.03 -19.91
C ASP A 5 13.30 14.39 -19.13
N GLU A 6 12.26 13.95 -19.84
CA GLU A 6 11.11 13.24 -19.28
C GLU A 6 11.49 11.83 -18.79
N GLN A 7 12.30 11.10 -19.57
CA GLN A 7 12.85 9.81 -19.16
C GLN A 7 13.78 9.94 -17.96
N GLN A 8 14.65 10.95 -17.93
CA GLN A 8 15.53 11.23 -16.79
C GLN A 8 14.73 11.53 -15.52
N THR A 9 13.65 12.30 -15.65
CA THR A 9 12.75 12.64 -14.53
C THR A 9 12.04 11.39 -13.99
N ASN A 10 11.55 10.51 -14.88
CA ASN A 10 10.92 9.25 -14.48
C ASN A 10 11.90 8.30 -13.79
N THR A 11 13.11 8.14 -14.34
CA THR A 11 14.16 7.31 -13.71
C THR A 11 14.54 7.81 -12.32
N ARG A 12 14.67 9.13 -12.14
CA ARG A 12 14.93 9.74 -10.81
C ARG A 12 13.80 9.47 -9.84
N THR A 13 12.55 9.54 -10.29
CA THR A 13 11.37 9.31 -9.45
C THR A 13 11.27 7.84 -9.01
N ILE A 14 11.45 6.89 -9.93
CA ILE A 14 11.46 5.45 -9.60
C ILE A 14 12.60 5.13 -8.63
N SER A 15 13.81 5.66 -8.90
CA SER A 15 14.96 5.47 -8.01
C SER A 15 14.65 5.97 -6.60
N LYS A 16 14.03 7.15 -6.45
CA LYS A 16 13.61 7.67 -5.14
C LYS A 16 12.63 6.71 -4.44
N SER A 17 11.61 6.20 -5.13
CA SER A 17 10.68 5.22 -4.55
C SER A 17 11.38 3.93 -4.10
N ILE A 18 12.37 3.44 -4.87
CA ILE A 18 13.17 2.27 -4.49
C ILE A 18 13.99 2.56 -3.23
N TYR A 19 14.61 3.74 -3.12
CA TYR A 19 15.34 4.14 -1.92
C TYR A 19 14.44 4.23 -0.69
N SER A 20 13.27 4.87 -0.82
CA SER A 20 12.27 4.91 0.26
C SER A 20 11.83 3.50 0.68
N ALA A 21 11.66 2.58 -0.27
CA ALA A 21 11.35 1.20 0.04
C ALA A 21 12.48 0.51 0.83
N TYR A 22 13.74 0.78 0.52
CA TYR A 22 14.87 0.24 1.31
C TYR A 22 14.92 0.79 2.72
N GLU A 23 14.60 2.07 2.93
CA GLU A 23 14.49 2.63 4.27
C GLU A 23 13.39 1.92 5.08
N LEU A 24 12.26 1.63 4.44
CA LEU A 24 11.18 0.86 5.05
C LEU A 24 11.59 -0.59 5.33
N VAL A 25 12.34 -1.24 4.44
CA VAL A 25 12.90 -2.58 4.71
C VAL A 25 13.78 -2.56 5.95
N ASN A 26 14.71 -1.61 6.04
CA ASN A 26 15.64 -1.53 7.16
C ASN A 26 14.90 -1.35 8.49
N LYS A 27 13.83 -0.54 8.50
CA LYS A 27 12.97 -0.35 9.67
C LYS A 27 12.17 -1.60 10.02
N ASN A 28 11.44 -2.18 9.06
CA ASN A 28 10.56 -3.33 9.29
C ASN A 28 11.31 -4.60 9.67
N TYR A 29 12.43 -4.88 8.99
CA TYR A 29 13.17 -6.13 9.15
C TYR A 29 14.36 -6.01 10.11
N LYS A 30 14.57 -4.82 10.69
CA LYS A 30 15.73 -4.50 11.54
C LYS A 30 17.05 -4.91 10.87
N ASP A 31 17.09 -4.73 9.55
CA ASP A 31 18.18 -5.17 8.71
C ASP A 31 19.16 -4.02 8.48
N HIS A 32 20.42 -4.28 8.82
CA HIS A 32 21.52 -3.34 8.68
C HIS A 32 22.43 -3.68 7.51
N ASP A 33 22.13 -4.73 6.72
CA ASP A 33 22.86 -5.03 5.49
C ASP A 33 22.40 -4.09 4.37
N PHE A 34 23.15 -3.01 4.16
CA PHE A 34 22.92 -2.04 3.10
C PHE A 34 23.37 -2.53 1.71
N THR A 35 23.97 -3.72 1.61
CA THR A 35 24.48 -4.28 0.35
C THR A 35 23.56 -5.35 -0.21
N TYR A 36 23.06 -6.25 0.64
CA TYR A 36 22.22 -7.37 0.24
C TYR A 36 20.81 -7.25 0.82
N ILE A 37 19.89 -8.02 0.23
CA ILE A 37 18.49 -8.07 0.61
C ILE A 37 17.95 -9.48 0.33
N SER A 38 17.14 -10.02 1.23
CA SER A 38 16.47 -11.31 1.06
C SER A 38 15.38 -11.26 -0.01
N ILE A 39 14.87 -12.42 -0.43
CA ILE A 39 13.77 -12.49 -1.39
C ILE A 39 12.50 -11.83 -0.85
N ASP A 40 12.14 -12.05 0.41
CA ASP A 40 10.92 -11.46 0.98
C ASP A 40 11.00 -9.93 1.03
N GLN A 41 12.13 -9.41 1.46
CA GLN A 41 12.37 -7.96 1.46
C GLN A 41 12.44 -7.40 0.03
N THR A 42 12.95 -8.17 -0.95
CA THR A 42 12.93 -7.79 -2.37
C THR A 42 11.50 -7.68 -2.90
N LEU A 43 10.66 -8.65 -2.56
CA LEU A 43 9.24 -8.64 -2.92
C LEU A 43 8.51 -7.47 -2.24
N PHE A 44 8.88 -7.13 -1.01
CA PHE A 44 8.38 -5.93 -0.34
C PHE A 44 8.74 -4.65 -1.11
N VAL A 45 10.01 -4.47 -1.51
CA VAL A 45 10.45 -3.32 -2.31
C VAL A 45 9.68 -3.24 -3.62
N THR A 46 9.44 -4.38 -4.24
CA THR A 46 8.72 -4.48 -5.50
C THR A 46 7.25 -4.07 -5.35
N ASP A 47 6.58 -4.53 -4.28
CA ASP A 47 5.21 -4.12 -3.96
C ASP A 47 5.10 -2.63 -3.72
N TYR A 48 6.08 -2.05 -3.02
CA TYR A 48 6.12 -0.61 -2.81
C TYR A 48 6.29 0.18 -4.12
N VAL A 49 7.07 -0.34 -5.07
CA VAL A 49 7.13 0.27 -6.40
C VAL A 49 5.78 0.12 -7.11
N PHE A 50 5.11 -1.03 -7.02
CA PHE A 50 3.80 -1.23 -7.65
C PHE A 50 2.68 -0.38 -7.03
N SER A 51 2.79 0.01 -5.75
CA SER A 51 1.82 0.93 -5.14
C SER A 51 1.98 2.36 -5.68
N ASN A 52 3.18 2.74 -6.11
CA ASN A 52 3.51 4.08 -6.61
C ASN A 52 3.39 4.22 -8.13
N PHE A 53 3.45 3.13 -8.90
CA PHE A 53 3.49 3.15 -10.36
C PHE A 53 2.47 2.19 -10.99
N GLU A 54 1.90 2.58 -12.13
CA GLU A 54 1.01 1.73 -12.92
C GLU A 54 1.83 0.63 -13.59
N VAL A 55 1.66 -0.59 -13.08
CA VAL A 55 2.25 -1.80 -13.63
C VAL A 55 1.11 -2.78 -13.91
N ASP A 56 0.93 -3.15 -15.18
CA ASP A 56 -0.12 -4.09 -15.54
C ASP A 56 0.14 -5.49 -14.96
N LYS A 57 -0.92 -6.27 -14.81
CA LYS A 57 -0.86 -7.58 -14.14
C LYS A 57 0.11 -8.57 -14.80
N LYS A 58 0.26 -8.53 -16.12
CA LYS A 58 1.18 -9.42 -16.84
C LYS A 58 2.62 -9.02 -16.56
N MET A 59 2.91 -7.72 -16.57
CA MET A 59 4.23 -7.18 -16.23
C MET A 59 4.59 -7.45 -14.77
N GLN A 60 3.67 -7.26 -13.83
CA GLN A 60 3.88 -7.59 -12.42
C GLN A 60 4.31 -9.06 -12.24
N GLN A 61 3.58 -10.00 -12.87
CA GLN A 61 3.89 -11.43 -12.80
C GLN A 61 5.28 -11.75 -13.35
N THR A 62 5.67 -11.13 -14.47
CA THR A 62 7.01 -11.27 -15.04
C THR A 62 8.09 -10.75 -14.09
N ILE A 63 7.89 -9.57 -13.51
CA ILE A 63 8.83 -8.96 -12.57
C ILE A 63 9.04 -9.86 -11.35
N ILE A 64 7.95 -10.34 -10.75
CA ILE A 64 7.98 -11.22 -9.58
C ILE A 64 8.70 -12.54 -9.90
N LYS A 65 8.45 -13.10 -11.09
CA LYS A 65 9.12 -14.33 -11.54
C LYS A 65 10.63 -14.12 -11.64
N GLN A 66 11.10 -13.01 -12.20
CA GLN A 66 12.53 -12.75 -12.34
C GLN A 66 13.21 -12.46 -11.01
N ILE A 67 12.56 -11.73 -10.10
CA ILE A 67 13.07 -11.55 -8.73
C ILE A 67 13.29 -12.90 -8.04
N LYS A 68 12.31 -13.81 -8.14
CA LYS A 68 12.45 -15.16 -7.58
C LYS A 68 13.59 -15.95 -8.23
N GLN A 69 13.87 -15.70 -9.52
CA GLN A 69 15.02 -16.31 -10.20
C GLN A 69 16.36 -15.71 -9.75
N MET A 70 16.45 -14.39 -9.57
CA MET A 70 17.65 -13.70 -9.07
C MET A 70 18.12 -14.27 -7.72
N GLY A 71 17.18 -14.63 -6.84
CA GLY A 71 17.48 -15.29 -5.56
C GLY A 71 17.97 -16.73 -5.67
N LYS A 72 17.52 -17.49 -6.68
CA LYS A 72 17.87 -18.92 -6.83
C LYS A 72 19.34 -19.14 -7.20
N THR A 73 20.01 -18.12 -7.72
CA THR A 73 21.41 -18.18 -8.16
C THR A 73 22.43 -18.17 -7.02
N LYS A 74 22.04 -18.00 -5.74
CA LYS A 74 22.98 -17.97 -4.60
C LYS A 74 22.49 -18.85 -3.44
N LYS A 75 23.43 -19.57 -2.80
CA LYS A 75 23.18 -20.46 -1.63
C LYS A 75 22.40 -19.81 -0.47
N LYS A 76 22.37 -18.48 -0.37
CA LYS A 76 21.67 -17.72 0.69
C LYS A 76 20.40 -16.98 0.23
N GLN A 77 19.98 -17.11 -1.04
CA GLN A 77 18.83 -16.36 -1.59
C GLN A 77 18.88 -14.84 -1.37
N LEU A 78 20.10 -14.27 -1.37
CA LEU A 78 20.33 -12.84 -1.21
C LEU A 78 20.58 -12.20 -2.57
N ILE A 79 19.92 -11.07 -2.81
CA ILE A 79 20.08 -10.22 -3.99
C ILE A 79 20.88 -8.98 -3.57
N LYS A 80 21.78 -8.46 -4.42
CA LYS A 80 22.40 -7.16 -4.13
C LYS A 80 21.36 -6.06 -4.33
N ARG A 81 21.29 -5.09 -3.42
CA ARG A 81 20.36 -3.96 -3.54
C ARG A 81 20.57 -3.19 -4.85
N GLU A 82 21.82 -2.98 -5.26
CA GLU A 82 22.09 -2.29 -6.53
C GLU A 82 21.59 -3.09 -7.75
N ASP A 83 21.72 -4.42 -7.76
CA ASP A 83 21.20 -5.26 -8.85
C ASP A 83 19.67 -5.15 -8.95
N LEU A 84 18.97 -5.18 -7.80
CA LEU A 84 17.52 -4.97 -7.76
C LEU A 84 17.13 -3.57 -8.21
N LYS A 85 17.83 -2.54 -7.73
CA LYS A 85 17.58 -1.14 -8.08
C LYS A 85 17.72 -0.91 -9.58
N ILE A 86 18.81 -1.41 -10.19
CA ILE A 86 19.03 -1.31 -11.64
C ILE A 86 17.90 -2.02 -12.37
N TYR A 87 17.59 -3.26 -11.98
CA TYR A 87 16.54 -4.04 -12.61
C TYR A 87 15.16 -3.35 -12.56
N LEU A 88 14.72 -2.93 -11.37
CA LEU A 88 13.43 -2.24 -11.20
C LEU A 88 13.40 -0.88 -11.92
N SER A 89 14.51 -0.12 -11.90
CA SER A 89 14.58 1.17 -12.58
C SER A 89 14.49 1.02 -14.09
N GLN A 90 15.10 -0.02 -14.66
CA GLN A 90 15.04 -0.29 -16.10
C GLN A 90 13.67 -0.78 -16.52
N ILE A 91 13.11 -1.78 -15.82
CA ILE A 91 11.85 -2.38 -16.22
C ILE A 91 10.69 -1.42 -16.01
N CYS A 92 10.72 -0.62 -14.95
CA CYS A 92 9.67 0.36 -14.66
C CYS A 92 9.89 1.72 -15.34
N MET A 93 10.95 1.92 -16.13
CA MET A 93 11.27 3.22 -16.74
C MET A 93 10.12 3.84 -17.55
N GLY A 94 9.30 2.99 -18.18
CA GLY A 94 8.10 3.40 -18.94
C GLY A 94 6.81 3.41 -18.11
N CYS A 95 6.84 3.05 -16.83
CA CYS A 95 5.67 3.03 -15.98
C CYS A 95 5.26 4.45 -15.62
N ARG A 96 3.97 4.74 -15.80
CA ARG A 96 3.40 6.00 -15.34
C ARG A 96 3.33 5.97 -13.82
N LYS A 97 3.63 7.10 -13.17
CA LYS A 97 3.32 7.25 -11.76
C LYS A 97 1.82 7.06 -11.61
N ARG A 98 1.41 6.22 -10.65
CA ARG A 98 0.01 5.97 -10.38
C ARG A 98 -0.63 7.31 -10.02
N GLN A 99 -1.60 7.72 -10.83
CA GLN A 99 -2.48 8.79 -10.37
C GLN A 99 -3.20 8.22 -9.17
N GLN A 100 -3.03 8.84 -8.00
CA GLN A 100 -3.95 8.59 -6.92
C GLN A 100 -5.32 9.01 -7.45
N THR A 101 -6.14 8.02 -7.81
CA THR A 101 -7.51 8.20 -8.32
C THR A 101 -8.45 8.85 -7.29
N VAL A 102 -7.90 9.21 -6.14
CA VAL A 102 -8.57 9.80 -5.00
C VAL A 102 -7.78 11.04 -4.64
N GLY A 103 -8.29 12.21 -5.04
CA GLY A 103 -7.78 13.50 -4.57
C GLY A 103 -8.16 13.73 -3.12
N ILE A 104 -7.50 14.67 -2.44
CA ILE A 104 -7.86 15.02 -1.05
C ILE A 104 -9.35 15.40 -0.94
N ASP A 105 -9.89 16.08 -1.96
CA ASP A 105 -11.29 16.44 -2.05
C ASP A 105 -12.21 15.22 -2.13
N ASP A 106 -11.81 14.15 -2.81
CA ASP A 106 -12.59 12.91 -2.85
C ASP A 106 -12.66 12.26 -1.47
N VAL A 107 -11.54 12.27 -0.75
CA VAL A 107 -11.48 11.73 0.62
C VAL A 107 -12.44 12.52 1.51
N VAL A 108 -12.32 13.85 1.53
CA VAL A 108 -13.18 14.71 2.37
C VAL A 108 -14.65 14.58 1.97
N ASN A 109 -14.95 14.53 0.66
CA ASN A 109 -16.32 14.57 0.17
C ASN A 109 -17.08 13.26 0.28
N HIS A 110 -16.40 12.11 0.31
CA HIS A 110 -17.07 10.80 0.27
C HIS A 110 -16.97 10.00 1.56
N ILE A 111 -15.92 10.20 2.37
CA ILE A 111 -15.76 9.45 3.63
C ILE A 111 -15.87 10.34 4.88
N GLY A 112 -15.66 11.66 4.74
CA GLY A 112 -15.76 12.63 5.83
C GLY A 112 -14.52 12.68 6.72
N MET A 113 -14.29 13.83 7.37
CA MET A 113 -13.06 14.08 8.14
C MET A 113 -12.87 13.18 9.35
N ASP A 114 -13.94 12.76 10.02
CA ASP A 114 -13.84 11.91 11.21
C ASP A 114 -13.19 10.56 10.87
N LEU A 115 -13.59 9.94 9.76
CA LEU A 115 -13.01 8.68 9.29
C LEU A 115 -11.58 8.87 8.76
N VAL A 116 -11.26 10.03 8.17
CA VAL A 116 -9.88 10.36 7.75
C VAL A 116 -8.94 10.40 8.96
N LEU A 117 -9.32 11.15 9.99
CA LEU A 117 -8.53 11.27 11.22
C LEU A 117 -8.39 9.92 11.92
N GLU A 118 -9.43 9.09 11.90
CA GLU A 118 -9.35 7.74 12.43
C GLU A 118 -8.34 6.87 11.67
N ILE A 119 -8.37 6.89 10.34
CA ILE A 119 -7.43 6.13 9.50
C ILE A 119 -6.01 6.64 9.72
N GLU A 120 -5.82 7.95 9.82
CA GLU A 120 -4.52 8.55 10.11
C GLU A 120 -4.00 8.12 11.48
N ASN A 121 -4.82 8.21 12.53
CA ASN A 121 -4.46 7.77 13.88
C ASN A 121 -4.13 6.28 13.93
N MET A 122 -4.91 5.44 13.24
CA MET A 122 -4.62 4.01 13.11
C MET A 122 -3.25 3.78 12.46
N TRP A 123 -2.92 4.55 11.42
CA TRP A 123 -1.64 4.42 10.74
C TRP A 123 -0.46 4.97 11.56
N ILE A 124 -0.69 6.01 12.38
CA ILE A 124 0.28 6.50 13.36
C ILE A 124 0.57 5.41 14.39
N GLN A 125 -0.46 4.77 14.95
CA GLN A 125 -0.30 3.67 15.90
C GLN A 125 0.43 2.48 15.28
N PHE A 126 0.15 2.14 14.02
CA PHE A 126 0.91 1.13 13.31
C PHE A 126 2.38 1.52 13.17
N LYS A 127 2.69 2.77 12.80
CA LYS A 127 4.08 3.25 12.74
C LYS A 127 4.80 3.19 14.08
N GLU A 128 4.14 3.54 15.17
CA GLU A 128 4.68 3.41 16.54
C GLU A 128 4.99 1.95 16.89
N GLN A 129 4.24 1.00 16.32
CA GLN A 129 4.46 -0.44 16.43
C GLN A 129 5.42 -1.00 15.37
N GLU A 130 6.12 -0.13 14.63
CA GLU A 130 7.01 -0.51 13.52
C GLU A 130 6.30 -1.24 12.36
N ILE A 131 4.99 -1.05 12.20
CA ILE A 131 4.16 -1.61 11.13
C ILE A 131 3.97 -0.53 10.05
N TYR A 132 4.50 -0.77 8.85
CA TYR A 132 4.45 0.19 7.73
C TYR A 132 3.54 -0.25 6.56
N PHE A 133 2.92 -1.42 6.69
CA PHE A 133 1.97 -1.99 5.73
C PHE A 133 1.04 -2.97 6.45
N ILE A 134 -0.07 -3.33 5.83
CA ILE A 134 -0.98 -4.37 6.33
C ILE A 134 -1.16 -5.47 5.28
N THR A 135 -1.53 -6.67 5.72
CA THR A 135 -1.85 -7.77 4.79
C THR A 135 -3.23 -7.55 4.16
N LYS A 136 -3.53 -8.31 3.11
CA LYS A 136 -4.86 -8.30 2.47
C LYS A 136 -5.95 -8.74 3.45
N GLU A 137 -5.67 -9.74 4.28
CA GLU A 137 -6.57 -10.24 5.31
C GLU A 137 -6.84 -9.16 6.36
N LYS A 138 -5.78 -8.50 6.84
CA LYS A 138 -5.91 -7.40 7.79
C LYS A 138 -6.69 -6.22 7.21
N THR A 139 -6.51 -5.96 5.93
CA THR A 139 -7.30 -4.96 5.19
C THR A 139 -8.79 -5.31 5.22
N ILE A 140 -9.15 -6.57 4.94
CA ILE A 140 -10.55 -7.03 4.98
C ILE A 140 -11.14 -6.87 6.38
N GLU A 141 -10.41 -7.22 7.44
CA GLU A 141 -10.86 -7.03 8.82
C GLU A 141 -11.17 -5.56 9.13
N ILE A 142 -10.26 -4.65 8.78
CA ILE A 142 -10.41 -3.22 9.04
C ILE A 142 -11.57 -2.66 8.22
N VAL A 143 -11.70 -3.04 6.94
CA VAL A 143 -12.82 -2.63 6.09
C VAL A 143 -14.15 -3.09 6.70
N LYS A 144 -14.27 -4.35 7.15
CA LYS A 144 -15.47 -4.86 7.83
C LYS A 144 -15.84 -4.02 9.06
N SER A 145 -14.85 -3.70 9.89
CA SER A 145 -15.03 -2.84 11.06
C SER A 145 -15.53 -1.45 10.69
N ILE A 146 -14.96 -0.83 9.65
CA ILE A 146 -15.39 0.48 9.14
C ILE A 146 -16.85 0.41 8.67
N ILE A 147 -17.17 -0.43 7.70
CA ILE A 147 -18.49 -0.45 7.04
C ILE A 147 -19.62 -0.87 7.99
N GLN A 148 -19.33 -1.70 9.00
CA GLN A 148 -20.32 -2.14 9.99
C GLN A 148 -20.88 -0.96 10.80
N ARG A 149 -20.05 0.05 11.08
CA ARG A 149 -20.48 1.29 11.78
C ARG A 149 -21.49 2.10 10.98
N TYR A 150 -21.44 1.97 9.65
CA TYR A 150 -22.39 2.55 8.71
C TYR A 150 -23.56 1.61 8.38
N LYS A 151 -23.67 0.47 9.07
CA LYS A 151 -24.69 -0.57 8.83
C LYS A 151 -24.70 -1.09 7.39
N ILE A 152 -23.53 -1.16 6.77
CA ILE A 152 -23.36 -1.74 5.45
C ILE A 152 -22.93 -3.18 5.62
N ASP A 153 -23.66 -4.09 4.97
CA ASP A 153 -23.27 -5.50 4.88
C ASP A 153 -22.02 -5.64 3.99
N TYR A 154 -21.06 -6.44 4.42
CA TYR A 154 -19.85 -6.73 3.66
C TYR A 154 -20.13 -7.29 2.27
N SER A 155 -21.23 -8.04 2.09
CA SER A 155 -21.66 -8.55 0.78
C SER A 155 -21.87 -7.45 -0.27
N LYS A 156 -22.13 -6.20 0.16
CA LYS A 156 -22.33 -5.04 -0.72
C LYS A 156 -21.05 -4.34 -1.13
N VAL A 157 -19.92 -4.65 -0.49
CA VAL A 157 -18.62 -4.04 -0.80
C VAL A 157 -17.57 -5.06 -1.21
N SER A 158 -17.85 -6.37 -1.06
CA SER A 158 -16.89 -7.45 -1.29
C SER A 158 -16.26 -7.37 -2.68
N ASN A 159 -17.05 -7.07 -3.71
CA ASN A 159 -16.54 -6.93 -5.08
C ASN A 159 -15.50 -5.81 -5.22
N ILE A 160 -15.72 -4.65 -4.58
CA ILE A 160 -14.78 -3.53 -4.59
C ILE A 160 -13.49 -3.94 -3.87
N VAL A 161 -13.63 -4.56 -2.69
CA VAL A 161 -12.51 -5.01 -1.87
C VAL A 161 -11.68 -6.05 -2.61
N GLU A 162 -12.31 -7.10 -3.12
CA GLU A 162 -11.65 -8.17 -3.86
C GLU A 162 -10.97 -7.66 -5.13
N LYS A 163 -11.63 -6.78 -5.90
CA LYS A 163 -11.02 -6.18 -7.10
C LYS A 163 -9.75 -5.40 -6.76
N ASN A 164 -9.78 -4.55 -5.74
CA ASN A 164 -8.62 -3.76 -5.34
C ASN A 164 -7.52 -4.66 -4.78
N LEU A 165 -7.84 -5.59 -3.87
CA LEU A 165 -6.84 -6.48 -3.27
C LEU A 165 -6.25 -7.48 -4.27
N ASN A 166 -6.99 -7.93 -5.27
CA ASN A 166 -6.48 -8.81 -6.33
C ASN A 166 -5.55 -8.11 -7.32
N SER A 167 -5.60 -6.78 -7.38
CA SER A 167 -4.69 -5.97 -8.19
C SER A 167 -3.31 -5.78 -7.54
N LEU A 168 -3.24 -5.99 -6.22
CA LEU A 168 -2.01 -5.94 -5.43
C LEU A 168 -1.37 -7.32 -5.38
N TYR A 169 -0.04 -7.40 -5.25
CA TYR A 169 0.62 -8.70 -5.08
C TYR A 169 0.48 -9.23 -3.65
N LYS A 170 1.16 -8.63 -2.65
CA LYS A 170 1.16 -9.16 -1.28
C LYS A 170 0.82 -8.11 -0.22
N HIS A 171 1.41 -6.93 -0.27
CA HIS A 171 1.25 -5.91 0.77
C HIS A 171 0.24 -4.82 0.37
N VAL A 172 -0.42 -4.23 1.37
CA VAL A 172 -1.31 -3.07 1.21
C VAL A 172 -0.70 -1.89 1.97
N PHE A 173 -0.45 -0.79 1.26
CA PHE A 173 0.07 0.45 1.85
C PHE A 173 -1.07 1.43 2.15
N VAL A 174 -0.77 2.52 2.87
CA VAL A 174 -1.78 3.48 3.32
C VAL A 174 -2.53 4.11 2.15
N GLU A 175 -1.82 4.41 1.07
CA GLU A 175 -2.40 5.01 -0.13
C GLU A 175 -3.39 4.05 -0.82
N ASP A 176 -3.04 2.76 -0.93
CA ASP A 176 -3.92 1.73 -1.47
C ASP A 176 -5.17 1.54 -0.58
N PHE A 177 -4.96 1.57 0.74
CA PHE A 177 -6.05 1.44 1.72
C PHE A 177 -7.02 2.63 1.68
N ILE A 178 -6.50 3.87 1.68
CA ILE A 178 -7.32 5.09 1.56
C ILE A 178 -8.08 5.09 0.22
N SER A 179 -7.43 4.66 -0.86
CA SER A 179 -8.08 4.54 -2.16
C SER A 179 -9.26 3.57 -2.12
N LEU A 180 -9.08 2.39 -1.51
CA LEU A 180 -10.15 1.41 -1.31
C LEU A 180 -11.31 1.98 -0.48
N ILE A 181 -11.02 2.56 0.68
CA ILE A 181 -12.05 3.13 1.56
C ILE A 181 -12.80 4.27 0.87
N THR A 182 -12.12 5.08 0.07
CA THR A 182 -12.78 6.18 -0.66
C THR A 182 -13.65 5.67 -1.80
N GLN A 183 -13.26 4.59 -2.50
CA GLN A 183 -14.14 3.94 -3.49
C GLN A 183 -15.42 3.39 -2.82
N ILE A 184 -15.29 2.76 -1.65
CA ILE A 184 -16.45 2.34 -0.85
C ILE A 184 -17.29 3.56 -0.43
N GLY A 185 -16.62 4.65 -0.02
CA GLY A 185 -17.20 5.96 0.28
C GLY A 185 -18.09 6.49 -0.82
N LYS A 186 -17.56 6.49 -2.05
CA LYS A 186 -18.24 6.94 -3.27
C LYS A 186 -19.45 6.07 -3.62
N GLU A 187 -19.32 4.75 -3.52
CA GLU A 187 -20.40 3.84 -3.93
C GLU A 187 -21.53 3.74 -2.91
N HIS A 188 -21.24 3.95 -1.61
CA HIS A 188 -22.20 3.76 -0.52
C HIS A 188 -22.56 5.04 0.24
N ASP A 189 -22.15 6.20 -0.26
CA ASP A 189 -22.38 7.54 0.29
C ASP A 189 -22.08 7.62 1.80
N LEU A 190 -20.88 7.16 2.21
CA LEU A 190 -20.53 7.06 3.63
C LEU A 190 -20.70 8.39 4.38
N ARG A 191 -20.34 9.52 3.76
CA ARG A 191 -20.52 10.86 4.34
C ARG A 191 -21.96 11.20 4.71
N GLN A 192 -22.94 10.76 3.92
CA GLN A 192 -24.36 11.08 4.16
C GLN A 192 -24.99 10.16 5.21
N LYS A 193 -24.34 9.04 5.54
CA LYS A 193 -24.84 8.10 6.53
C LYS A 193 -24.50 8.57 7.93
N LYS A 194 -25.53 8.79 8.74
CA LYS A 194 -25.37 9.09 10.17
C LYS A 194 -24.67 7.92 10.87
N VAL A 195 -23.42 8.12 11.25
CA VAL A 195 -22.71 7.20 12.13
C VAL A 195 -23.34 7.32 13.51
N LYS A 196 -23.88 6.23 14.04
CA LYS A 196 -24.13 6.16 15.48
C LYS A 196 -22.77 5.96 16.13
N ILE A 197 -22.14 7.05 16.59
CA ILE A 197 -21.06 6.96 17.56
C ILE A 197 -21.64 6.17 18.73
N GLN A 198 -21.13 4.95 18.96
CA GLN A 198 -21.44 4.26 20.20
C GLN A 198 -20.91 5.17 21.30
N LYS A 199 -21.82 5.82 22.03
CA LYS A 199 -21.48 6.46 23.30
C LYS A 199 -20.71 5.40 24.09
N GLN A 200 -19.47 5.71 24.45
CA GLN A 200 -18.76 4.95 25.47
C GLN A 200 -19.73 4.76 26.63
N ASN A 201 -19.92 3.52 27.06
CA ASN A 201 -20.63 3.23 28.30
C ASN A 201 -19.87 3.98 29.38
N CYS A 202 -20.43 5.11 29.80
CA CYS A 202 -20.00 5.85 30.97
C CYS A 202 -20.07 4.86 32.12
N GLY A 203 -18.90 4.50 32.67
CA GLY A 203 -18.82 3.67 33.86
C GLY A 203 -19.73 4.25 34.91
N CYS A 204 -20.59 3.40 35.47
CA CYS A 204 -21.47 3.75 36.57
C CYS A 204 -20.66 4.44 37.66
N THR A 205 -21.04 5.67 38.00
CA THR A 205 -20.65 6.26 39.28
C THR A 205 -21.27 5.37 40.36
N ILE A 206 -20.43 4.63 41.08
CA ILE A 206 -20.83 3.97 42.33
C ILE A 206 -20.97 5.11 43.35
N PHE A 207 -22.18 5.29 43.87
CA PHE A 207 -22.43 6.08 45.07
C PHE A 207 -21.96 5.31 46.31
#